data_AF-A0AA43S435-F1
#
_entry.id   AF-A0AA43S435-F1
#
_cell.length_a   1.000
_cell.length_b   1.000
_cell.length_c   1.000
_cell.angle_alpha   90.00
_cell.angle_beta   90.00
_cell.angle_gamma   90.00
#
_symmetry.space_group_name_H-M   'P 1'
#
loop_
_entity.id
_entity.type
_entity.pdbx_description
1 polymer ?
#
loop_
_entity_poly.entity_id
_entity_poly.type
_entity_poly.pdbx_seq_one_letter_code
_entity_poly.pdbx_strand_id
1 'polypeptide(L)' 'MPKVIKLAQICRCEVCGLPKATKQIRQWNERSVCTHCISSILSEEESF' A
#
# COMPACT_ATOMS: atom_id res chain seq x y z
N MET A 1 29.72 -16.49 5.20
CA MET A 1 28.54 -15.74 5.68
C MET A 1 27.32 -16.19 4.87
N PRO A 2 26.30 -16.82 5.47
CA PRO A 2 25.09 -17.19 4.73
C PRO A 2 24.38 -15.91 4.25
N LYS A 3 24.07 -15.84 2.95
CA LYS A 3 23.27 -14.75 2.37
C LYS A 3 21.85 -14.87 2.93
N VAL A 4 21.48 -13.98 3.86
CA VAL A 4 20.11 -13.92 4.40
C VAL A 4 19.18 -13.50 3.26
N ILE A 5 18.33 -14.43 2.80
CA ILE A 5 17.26 -14.13 1.84
C ILE A 5 16.21 -13.33 2.60
N LYS A 6 16.13 -12.01 2.36
CA LYS A 6 15.04 -11.19 2.89
C LYS A 6 13.77 -11.56 2.13
N LEU A 7 12.91 -12.36 2.76
CA LEU A 7 11.56 -12.60 2.27
C LEU A 7 10.85 -11.26 2.17
N ALA A 8 10.36 -10.92 0.97
CA ALA A 8 9.61 -9.71 0.75
C ALA A 8 8.33 -9.76 1.59
N GLN A 9 8.15 -8.81 2.50
CA GLN A 9 6.92 -8.69 3.26
C GLN A 9 5.79 -8.21 2.34
N ILE A 10 4.65 -8.90 2.42
CA ILE A 10 3.45 -8.63 1.65
C ILE A 10 2.35 -8.26 2.65
N CYS A 11 1.67 -7.15 2.42
CA CYS A 11 0.56 -6.65 3.23
C CYS A 11 -0.68 -6.49 2.35
N ARG A 12 -1.88 -6.58 2.94
CA ARG A 12 -3.14 -6.44 2.21
C ARG A 12 -3.62 -5.00 2.27
N CYS A 13 -3.99 -4.43 1.14
CA CYS A 13 -4.65 -3.12 1.10
C CYS A 13 -6.06 -3.23 1.67
N GLU A 14 -6.44 -2.37 2.61
CA GLU A 14 -7.79 -2.35 3.19
C GLU A 14 -8.85 -1.78 2.25
N VAL A 15 -8.45 -1.00 1.24
CA VAL A 15 -9.38 -0.40 0.26
C VAL A 15 -9.71 -1.38 -0.86
N CYS A 16 -8.71 -1.90 -1.57
CA CYS A 16 -8.94 -2.81 -2.70
C CYS A 16 -8.84 -4.30 -2.33
N GLY A 17 -8.47 -4.64 -1.10
CA GLY A 17 -8.37 -6.03 -0.64
C GLY A 17 -7.26 -6.85 -1.32
N LEU A 18 -6.37 -6.24 -2.11
CA LEU A 18 -5.31 -6.97 -2.83
C LEU A 18 -4.03 -7.05 -2.00
N PRO A 19 -3.28 -8.18 -2.07
CA PRO A 19 -1.94 -8.27 -1.51
C PRO A 19 -1.00 -7.36 -2.32
N LYS A 20 -0.27 -6.51 -1.62
CA LYS A 20 0.74 -5.60 -2.19
C LYS A 20 2.02 -5.74 -1.39
N ALA A 21 3.16 -5.49 -2.03
CA ALA A 21 4.42 -5.42 -1.30
C ALA A 21 4.31 -4.34 -0.22
N THR A 22 4.89 -4.56 0.96
CA THR A 22 4.81 -3.58 2.06
C THR A 22 5.31 -2.20 1.64
N LYS A 23 6.29 -2.11 0.73
CA LYS A 23 6.76 -0.85 0.12
C LYS A 23 5.69 -0.05 -0.65
N GLN A 24 4.60 -0.70 -1.04
CA GLN A 24 3.46 -0.10 -1.74
C GLN A 24 2.26 0.16 -0.83
N ILE A 25 2.33 -0.20 0.45
CA ILE A 25 1.32 0.12 1.45
C ILE A 25 1.77 1.37 2.22
N ARG A 26 0.86 2.32 2.42
CA ARG A 26 1.04 3.49 3.28
C ARG A 26 -0.09 3.54 4.31
N GLN A 27 0.18 4.20 5.43
CA GLN A 27 -0.85 4.51 6.41
C GLN A 27 -1.63 5.75 5.93
N TRP A 28 -2.94 5.60 5.80
CA TRP A 28 -3.87 6.64 5.40
C TRP A 28 -5.10 6.58 6.32
N ASN A 29 -5.36 7.63 7.10
CA ASN A 29 -6.45 7.65 8.09
C ASN A 29 -6.46 6.40 8.98
N GLU A 30 -5.31 6.06 9.57
CA GLU A 30 -5.08 4.87 10.42
C GLU A 30 -5.27 3.51 9.72
N ARG A 31 -5.53 3.51 8.40
CA ARG A 31 -5.69 2.30 7.58
C ARG A 31 -4.47 2.03 6.70
N SER A 32 -4.23 0.75 6.44
CA SER A 32 -3.18 0.27 5.53
C SER A 32 -3.68 0.27 4.09
N VAL A 33 -3.38 1.33 3.35
CA VAL A 33 -3.88 1.55 1.99
C VAL A 33 -2.73 1.54 0.98
N CYS A 34 -2.94 0.90 -0.17
CA CYS A 34 -1.91 0.90 -1.21
C CYS A 34 -1.78 2.26 -1.91
N THR A 35 -0.58 2.58 -2.40
CA THR A 35 -0.27 3.84 -3.10
C THR A 35 -1.18 4.10 -4.29
N HIS A 36 -1.65 3.06 -4.98
CA HIS A 36 -2.59 3.19 -6.09
C HIS A 36 -3.94 3.72 -5.62
N CYS A 37 -4.55 3.07 -4.61
CA CYS A 37 -5.83 3.52 -4.06
C CYS A 37 -5.72 4.93 -3.48
N ILE A 38 -4.60 5.24 -2.82
CA ILE A 38 -4.31 6.59 -2.33
C ILE A 38 -4.32 7.60 -3.48
N SER A 39 -3.62 7.29 -4.57
CA SER A 39 -3.58 8.17 -5.74
C SER A 39 -4.95 8.33 -6.40
N SER A 40 -5.78 7.28 -6.45
CA SER A 40 -7.14 7.37 -6.98
C SER A 40 -8.01 8.29 -6.12
N ILE A 41 -8.01 8.08 -4.79
CA ILE A 41 -8.77 8.91 -3.84
C ILE A 41 -8.33 10.37 -3.95
N LEU A 42 -7.02 10.63 -3.97
CA LEU A 42 -6.48 11.98 -4.10
C LEU A 42 -6.81 12.63 -5.45
N SER A 43 -6.86 11.84 -6.52
CA SER A 43 -7.17 12.36 -7.85
C SER A 43 -8.65 12.74 -8.01
N GLU A 44 -9.52 12.24 -7.12
CA GLU A 44 -10.94 12.61 -7.10
C GLU A 44 -11.21 13.92 -6.33
N GLU A 45 -10.27 14.40 -5.50
CA GLU A 45 -10.44 15.62 -4.67
C GLU A 45 -10.10 16.96 -5.36
N GLU A 46 -9.59 16.97 -6.60
CA GLU A 46 -9.15 18.21 -7.29
C GLU A 46 -10.23 18.91 -8.16
N SER A 47 -11.51 18.58 -7.97
CA SER A 47 -12.62 19.12 -8.80
C SER A 47 -13.69 19.88 -8.03
N PHE A 48 -13.36 20.42 -6.85
CA PHE A 48 -14.23 21.31 -6.09
C PHE A 48 -13.63 22.71 -5.93
#